data_AF-A0A3D3EZ03-F1
#
_entry.id   AF-A0A3D3EZ03-F1
#
_cell.length_a   1.000
_cell.length_b   1.000
_cell.length_c   1.000
_cell.angle_alpha   90.00
_cell.angle_beta   90.00
_cell.angle_gamma   90.00
#
_symmetry.space_group_name_H-M   'P 1'
#
loop_
_entity.id
_entity.type
_entity.pdbx_description
1 polymer ?
#
loop_
_entity_poly.entity_id
_entity_poly.type
_entity_poly.pdbx_seq_one_letter_code
_entity_poly.pdbx_strand_id
1 'polypeptide(L)' 'MPLFPLDIRHQEFSGQMFGYNKKEVHAFLEQIASELEDLLKKQERELVRREQMQDEVT' A
#
# COMPACT_ATOMS: atom_id res chain seq x y z
N MET A 1 -11.45 5.06 6.38
CA MET A 1 -10.40 5.79 5.63
C MET A 1 -9.79 4.83 4.63
N PRO A 2 -9.50 5.26 3.38
CA PRO A 2 -8.57 4.52 2.55
C PRO A 2 -7.21 4.49 3.25
N LEU A 3 -6.59 3.31 3.32
CA LEU A 3 -5.22 3.14 3.81
C LEU A 3 -4.27 3.36 2.65
N PHE A 4 -3.33 4.31 2.79
CA PHE A 4 -2.23 4.48 1.85
C PHE A 4 -0.95 3.80 2.36
N PRO A 5 -0.03 3.39 1.46
CA PRO A 5 1.27 2.86 1.88
C PRO A 5 2.00 3.76 2.87
N LEU A 6 1.89 5.09 2.69
CA LEU A 6 2.49 6.07 3.57
C LEU A 6 1.88 6.05 4.98
N ASP A 7 0.58 5.84 5.10
CA ASP A 7 -0.10 5.73 6.40
C ASP A 7 0.38 4.49 7.14
N ILE A 8 0.56 3.37 6.42
CA ILE A 8 1.02 2.10 6.98
C ILE A 8 2.46 2.23 7.50
N ARG A 9 3.36 2.87 6.74
CA ARG A 9 4.76 3.10 7.13
C ARG A 9 4.90 3.99 8.36
N HIS A 10 4.01 4.97 8.50
CA HIS A 10 4.05 5.93 9.62
C HIS A 10 3.09 5.58 10.76
N GLN A 11 2.42 4.43 10.71
CA GLN A 11 1.50 4.02 11.75
C GLN A 11 2.26 3.80 13.07
N GLU A 12 1.85 4.55 14.10
CA GLU A 12 2.36 4.38 15.45
C GLU A 12 1.39 3.55 16.30
N PHE A 13 1.95 2.79 17.24
CA PHE A 13 1.21 1.96 18.19
C PHE A 13 1.67 2.26 19.61
N SER A 14 0.74 2.29 20.56
CA SER A 14 1.07 2.33 21.99
C SER A 14 1.78 1.04 22.41
N GLY A 15 2.86 1.16 23.19
CA GLY A 15 3.55 0.01 23.77
C GLY A 15 2.80 -0.58 24.96
N GLN A 16 2.94 -1.90 25.16
CA GLN A 16 2.46 -2.62 26.36
C GLN A 16 3.48 -3.68 26.78
N MET A 17 3.50 -4.04 28.06
CA MET A 17 4.54 -4.90 28.68
C MET A 17 4.64 -6.31 28.06
N PHE A 18 3.53 -6.83 27.50
CA PHE A 18 3.46 -8.11 26.81
C PHE A 18 2.88 -7.97 25.39
N GLY A 19 3.31 -6.94 24.67
CA GLY A 19 2.90 -6.71 23.27
C GLY A 19 3.78 -7.44 22.25
N TYR A 20 3.43 -7.29 20.98
CA TYR A 20 4.24 -7.79 19.86
C TYR A 20 5.61 -7.11 19.80
N ASN A 21 6.59 -7.82 19.23
CA ASN A 21 7.91 -7.26 18.99
C ASN A 21 7.83 -6.11 17.98
N LYS A 22 8.15 -4.89 18.44
CA LYS A 22 8.09 -3.67 17.63
C LYS A 22 8.86 -3.81 16.29
N LYS A 23 10.03 -4.47 16.29
CA LYS A 23 10.82 -4.63 15.06
C LYS A 23 10.14 -5.55 14.04
N GLU A 24 9.55 -6.65 14.50
CA GLU A 24 8.83 -7.59 13.63
C GLU A 24 7.56 -6.96 13.06
N VAL A 25 6.83 -6.22 13.89
CA VAL A 25 5.65 -5.46 13.45
C VAL A 25 6.03 -4.44 12.38
N HIS A 26 7.09 -3.66 12.57
CA HIS A 26 7.54 -2.71 11.56
C HIS A 26 7.98 -3.39 10.26
N ALA A 27 8.72 -4.50 10.34
CA ALA A 27 9.13 -5.25 9.16
C ALA A 27 7.92 -5.77 8.37
N PHE A 28 6.91 -6.26 9.07
CA PHE A 28 5.67 -6.73 8.46
C PHE A 28 4.86 -5.60 7.82
N LEU A 29 4.76 -4.44 8.48
CA LEU A 29 4.07 -3.26 7.92
C LEU A 29 4.78 -2.70 6.70
N GLU A 30 6.11 -2.72 6.67
CA GLU A 30 6.89 -2.35 5.48
C GLU A 30 6.58 -3.27 4.31
N GLN A 31 6.48 -4.58 4.54
CA GLN A 31 6.08 -5.54 3.52
C GLN A 31 4.68 -5.24 2.99
N ILE A 32 3.70 -5.04 3.87
CA ILE A 32 2.33 -4.70 3.47
C ILE A 32 2.30 -3.40 2.66
N ALA A 33 3.01 -2.36 3.12
CA ALA A 33 3.06 -1.09 2.43
C ALA A 33 3.64 -1.24 1.01
N SER A 34 4.69 -2.04 0.84
CA SER A 34 5.28 -2.35 -0.46
C SER A 34 4.30 -3.09 -1.37
N GLU A 35 3.61 -4.11 -0.86
CA GLU A 35 2.63 -4.88 -1.64
C GLU A 35 1.45 -3.99 -2.08
N LEU A 36 0.97 -3.12 -1.20
CA LEU A 36 -0.09 -2.18 -1.52
C LEU A 36 0.35 -1.16 -2.58
N GLU A 37 1.58 -0.66 -2.49
CA GLU A 37 2.15 0.25 -3.48
C GLU A 37 2.22 -0.41 -4.87
N ASP A 38 2.61 -1.68 -4.94
CA ASP A 38 2.64 -2.44 -6.18
C ASP A 38 1.25 -2.67 -6.78
N LEU A 39 0.24 -2.92 -5.94
CA LEU A 39 -1.15 -3.06 -6.36
C LEU A 39 -1.69 -1.74 -6.93
N LEU A 40 -1.43 -0.61 -6.27
CA LEU A 40 -1.84 0.71 -6.75
C LEU A 40 -1.17 1.05 -8.10
N LYS A 41 0.13 0.80 -8.24
CA LYS A 41 0.84 0.98 -9.52
C LYS A 41 0.31 0.08 -10.63
N LYS A 42 -0.09 -1.16 -10.32
CA LYS A 42 -0.74 -2.06 -11.30
C LYS A 42 -2.10 -1.51 -11.72
N GLN A 43 -2.91 -1.06 -10.76
CA GLN A 43 -4.22 -0.48 -11.05
C GLN A 43 -4.10 0.77 -11.94
N GLU A 44 -3.19 1.68 -11.62
CA GLU A 44 -2.94 2.89 -12.40
C GLU A 44 -2.56 2.57 -13.85
N ARG A 45 -1.64 1.62 -14.06
CA ARG A 45 -1.25 1.17 -15.41
C ARG A 45 -2.42 0.58 -16.20
N GLU A 46 -3.27 -0.22 -15.55
CA GLU A 46 -4.45 -0.79 -16.20
C GLU A 46 -5.49 0.28 -16.56
N LEU A 47 -5.66 1.33 -15.74
CA LEU A 47 -6.53 2.46 -16.05
C LEU A 47 -6.01 3.24 -17.26
N VAL A 48 -4.74 3.61 -17.26
CA VAL A 48 -4.09 4.30 -18.40
C VAL A 48 -4.23 3.48 -19.68
N ARG A 49 -4.01 2.17 -19.60
CA ARG A 49 -4.16 1.27 -20.75
C ARG A 49 -5.60 1.25 -21.27
N ARG A 50 -6.59 1.25 -20.39
CA ARG A 50 -8.01 1.30 -20.77
C ARG A 50 -8.41 2.62 -21.40
N GLU A 51 -7.87 3.74 -20.92
CA GLU A 51 -8.10 5.05 -21.52
C GLU A 51 -7.52 5.12 -22.94
N GLN A 52 -6.28 4.69 -23.14
CA GLN A 52 -5.65 4.62 -24.46
C GLN A 52 -6.45 3.78 -25.47
N MET A 53 -6.94 2.61 -25.06
CA MET A 53 -7.77 1.76 -25.93
C MET A 53 -9.11 2.40 -26.28
N GLN A 54 -9.67 3.27 -25.43
CA GLN A 54 -10.93 3.98 -25.73
C GLN A 54 -10.70 5.12 -26.73
N ASP A 55 -9.57 5.81 -26.63
CA ASP A 55 -9.18 6.88 -27.56
C ASP A 55 -8.87 6.33 -28.97
N GLU A 56 -8.31 5.12 -29.08
CA GLU A 56 -8.01 4.48 -30.37
C GLU A 56 -9.25 3.99 -31.14
N VAL A 57 -10.40 3.82 -30.47
CA VAL A 57 -11.64 3.27 -31.07
C VAL A 57 -12.62 4.38 -31.50
N THR A 58 -12.37 5.63 -31.13
CA THR A 58 -13.24 6.80 -31.41
C THR A 58 -12.70 7.64 -32.55
#